data_AF-A0A7S3U6B8-F1
#
_entry.id   AF-A0A7S3U6B8-F1
#
_cell.length_a   1.000
_cell.length_b   1.000
_cell.length_c   1.000
_cell.angle_alpha   90.00
_cell.angle_beta   90.00
_cell.angle_gamma   90.00
#
_symmetry.space_group_name_H-M   'P 1'
#
loop_
_entity.id
_entity.type
_entity.pdbx_description
1 polymer ?
#
loop_
_entity_poly.entity_id
_entity_poly.type
_entity_poly.pdbx_seq_one_letter_code
_entity_poly.pdbx_strand_id
1 'polypeptide(L)'
;EGQPAKQIGADDDWKSQITRPPPDNRVKTEDVTNTKGNDFEDYFLKRELLMGIFEKGYEKPSPIQEDSIPVALAGKSVLARAKNGTGKTGAFVIPLLEK
;
A
#
# COMPACT_ATOMS: atom_id res chain seq x y z
N GLU A 1 -15.07 23.44 1.67
CA GLU A 1 -13.63 23.11 1.54
C GLU A 1 -13.44 22.20 0.34
N GLY A 2 -12.72 22.69 -0.67
CA GLY A 2 -12.43 21.92 -1.88
C GLY A 2 -11.30 20.93 -1.62
N GLN A 3 -11.54 19.65 -1.87
CA GLN A 3 -10.48 18.65 -1.99
C GLN A 3 -9.53 19.09 -3.12
N PRO A 4 -8.20 19.05 -2.94
CA PRO A 4 -7.28 19.37 -4.02
C PRO A 4 -7.42 18.30 -5.10
N ALA A 5 -7.59 18.76 -6.34
CA ALA A 5 -7.73 17.93 -7.52
C ALA A 5 -6.54 16.97 -7.65
N LYS A 6 -6.87 15.69 -7.90
CA LYS A 6 -5.95 14.60 -8.20
C LYS A 6 -5.07 15.02 -9.38
N GLN A 7 -3.82 15.41 -9.10
CA GLN A 7 -2.81 15.71 -10.13
C GLN A 7 -2.28 14.37 -10.67
N ILE A 8 -3.10 13.68 -11.47
CA ILE A 8 -2.73 12.45 -12.17
C ILE A 8 -1.98 12.89 -13.45
N GLY A 9 -0.74 13.33 -13.29
CA GLY A 9 0.10 13.78 -14.40
C GLY A 9 1.20 12.76 -14.70
N ALA A 10 1.17 12.18 -15.89
CA ALA A 10 2.32 11.71 -16.71
C ALA A 10 3.37 10.72 -16.14
N ASP A 11 3.32 10.34 -14.86
CA ASP A 11 4.43 9.71 -14.15
C ASP A 11 4.34 8.19 -13.98
N ASP A 12 3.36 7.50 -14.57
CA ASP A 12 3.20 6.04 -14.41
C ASP A 12 4.07 5.19 -15.36
N ASP A 13 4.91 5.81 -16.18
CA ASP A 13 5.80 5.12 -17.14
C ASP A 13 6.73 4.10 -16.46
N TRP A 14 7.17 4.37 -15.23
CA TRP A 14 8.02 3.45 -14.47
C TRP A 14 7.32 2.12 -14.15
N LYS A 15 5.98 2.07 -14.07
CA LYS A 15 5.24 0.83 -13.84
C LYS A 15 5.36 -0.16 -15.00
N SER A 16 5.68 0.32 -16.20
CA SER A 16 5.93 -0.53 -17.37
C SER A 16 7.29 -1.22 -17.29
N GLN A 17 8.22 -0.68 -16.50
CA GLN A 17 9.60 -1.13 -16.39
C GLN A 17 9.81 -2.15 -15.25
N ILE A 18 8.81 -2.34 -14.37
CA ILE A 18 8.90 -3.27 -13.23
C ILE A 18 8.46 -4.68 -13.61
N THR A 19 9.22 -5.68 -13.15
CA THR A 19 8.83 -7.09 -13.29
C THR A 19 7.97 -7.49 -12.11
N ARG A 20 6.66 -7.66 -12.35
CA ARG A 20 5.71 -8.10 -11.32
C ARG A 20 5.61 -9.62 -11.30
N PRO A 21 5.44 -10.25 -10.12
CA PRO A 21 5.14 -11.66 -10.04
C PRO A 21 3.74 -11.95 -10.61
N PRO A 22 3.42 -13.22 -10.95
CA PRO A 22 2.09 -13.61 -11.37
C PRO A 22 1.02 -13.22 -10.33
N PRO A 23 -0.18 -12.79 -10.75
CA PRO A 23 -1.25 -12.42 -9.83
C PRO A 23 -1.63 -13.56 -8.88
N ASP A 24 -1.83 -13.21 -7.60
CA ASP A 24 -2.33 -14.15 -6.59
C ASP A 24 -3.85 -14.32 -6.72
N ASN A 25 -4.26 -15.39 -7.40
CA ASN A 25 -5.66 -15.74 -7.67
C ASN A 25 -6.30 -16.60 -6.57
N ARG A 26 -5.65 -16.79 -5.42
CA ARG A 26 -6.25 -17.52 -4.31
C ARG A 26 -7.45 -16.77 -3.75
N VAL A 27 -8.41 -17.50 -3.21
CA VAL A 27 -9.58 -16.92 -2.54
C VAL A 27 -9.12 -16.13 -1.32
N LYS A 28 -9.49 -14.84 -1.29
CA LYS A 28 -9.20 -13.90 -0.20
C LYS A 28 -10.45 -13.71 0.64
N THR A 29 -10.26 -13.60 1.96
CA THR A 29 -11.34 -13.32 2.90
C THR A 29 -11.61 -11.83 3.01
N GLU A 30 -12.74 -11.45 3.61
CA GLU A 30 -13.16 -10.04 3.75
C GLU A 30 -12.13 -9.18 4.49
N ASP A 31 -11.38 -9.74 5.43
CA ASP A 31 -10.29 -9.06 6.15
C ASP A 31 -9.06 -8.76 5.27
N VAL A 32 -9.09 -9.17 3.99
CA VAL A 32 -8.11 -8.84 2.96
C VAL A 32 -8.71 -7.99 1.85
N THR A 33 -10.01 -8.12 1.55
CA THR A 33 -10.65 -7.48 0.39
C THR A 33 -11.52 -6.27 0.70
N ASN A 34 -12.02 -6.13 1.93
CA ASN A 34 -12.93 -5.04 2.33
C ASN A 34 -12.18 -3.71 2.56
N THR A 35 -11.66 -3.16 1.48
CA THR A 35 -10.79 -1.97 1.45
C THR A 35 -11.61 -0.68 1.29
N LYS A 36 -11.03 0.43 1.72
CA LYS A 36 -11.51 1.81 1.50
C LYS A 36 -11.27 2.27 0.07
N GLY A 37 -10.46 1.54 -0.69
CA GLY A 37 -10.16 1.80 -2.08
C GLY A 37 -8.97 2.73 -2.27
N ASN A 38 -8.07 2.82 -1.29
CA ASN A 38 -6.83 3.56 -1.40
C ASN A 38 -5.82 2.79 -2.26
N ASP A 39 -4.92 3.51 -2.91
CA ASP A 39 -3.76 2.96 -3.61
C ASP A 39 -2.48 3.30 -2.83
N PHE A 40 -1.38 2.56 -3.04
CA PHE A 40 -0.11 2.83 -2.32
C PHE A 40 0.48 4.20 -2.65
N GLU A 41 0.20 4.67 -3.86
CA GLU A 41 0.56 5.97 -4.40
C GLU A 41 -0.11 7.12 -3.63
N ASP A 42 -1.25 6.87 -2.98
CA ASP A 42 -1.95 7.88 -2.16
C ASP A 42 -1.20 8.18 -0.85
N TYR A 43 -0.17 7.40 -0.49
CA TYR A 43 0.61 7.57 0.73
C TYR A 43 1.87 8.41 0.57
N PHE A 44 2.10 9.00 -0.61
CA PHE A 44 3.26 9.87 -0.89
C PHE A 44 4.63 9.25 -0.56
N LEU A 45 4.76 7.95 -0.80
CA LEU A 45 6.00 7.20 -0.59
C LEU A 45 7.06 7.56 -1.64
N LYS A 46 8.35 7.35 -1.32
CA LYS A 46 9.46 7.44 -2.29
C LYS A 46 9.23 6.50 -3.48
N ARG A 47 9.66 6.94 -4.66
CA ARG A 47 9.46 6.20 -5.92
C ARG A 47 10.10 4.81 -5.88
N GLU A 48 11.29 4.71 -5.29
CA GLU A 48 12.04 3.45 -5.15
C GLU A 48 11.28 2.46 -4.24
N LEU A 49 10.61 2.97 -3.20
CA LEU A 49 9.80 2.13 -2.32
C LEU A 49 8.53 1.65 -3.02
N LEU A 50 7.85 2.53 -3.76
CA LEU A 50 6.69 2.14 -4.59
C LEU A 50 7.07 1.07 -5.61
N MET A 51 8.19 1.23 -6.31
CA MET A 51 8.72 0.22 -7.21
C MET A 51 8.90 -1.13 -6.52
N GLY A 52 9.58 -1.15 -5.36
CA GLY A 52 9.76 -2.38 -4.59
C GLY A 52 8.46 -3.02 -4.11
N ILE A 53 7.45 -2.22 -3.74
CA ILE A 53 6.11 -2.71 -3.36
C ILE A 53 5.47 -3.48 -4.53
N PHE A 54 5.43 -2.88 -5.72
CA PHE A 54 4.82 -3.54 -6.89
C PHE A 54 5.65 -4.71 -7.42
N GLU A 55 6.98 -4.64 -7.38
CA GLU A 55 7.87 -5.76 -7.74
C GLU A 55 7.70 -6.97 -6.80
N LYS A 56 7.29 -6.75 -5.55
CA LYS A 56 6.94 -7.83 -4.62
C LYS A 56 5.52 -8.37 -4.83
N GLY A 57 4.77 -7.84 -5.78
CA GLY A 57 3.41 -8.30 -6.12
C GLY A 57 2.31 -7.67 -5.27
N TYR A 58 2.58 -6.58 -4.54
CA TYR A 58 1.54 -5.82 -3.87
C TYR A 58 0.87 -4.91 -4.91
N GLU A 59 -0.43 -5.06 -5.08
CA GLU A 59 -1.21 -4.26 -6.04
C GLU A 59 -1.98 -3.14 -5.34
N LYS A 60 -2.64 -3.47 -4.23
CA LYS A 60 -3.40 -2.53 -3.40
C LYS A 60 -3.17 -2.83 -1.92
N PRO A 61 -3.24 -1.81 -1.06
CA PRO A 61 -3.18 -2.00 0.38
C PRO A 61 -4.37 -2.82 0.88
N SER A 62 -4.13 -3.72 1.84
CA SER A 62 -5.21 -4.41 2.56
C SER A 62 -5.87 -3.48 3.58
N PRO A 63 -7.05 -3.83 4.14
CA PRO A 63 -7.77 -2.93 5.05
C PRO A 63 -6.94 -2.51 6.28
N ILE A 64 -6.17 -3.45 6.84
CA ILE A 64 -5.27 -3.15 7.96
C ILE A 64 -4.13 -2.22 7.55
N GLN A 65 -3.64 -2.32 6.31
CA GLN A 65 -2.58 -1.46 5.77
C GLN A 65 -3.12 -0.05 5.51
N GLU A 66 -4.32 0.09 4.95
CA GLU A 66 -4.98 1.38 4.75
C GLU A 66 -5.17 2.14 6.07
N ASP A 67 -5.49 1.44 7.14
CA ASP A 67 -5.66 2.03 8.47
C ASP A 67 -4.33 2.37 9.13
N SER A 68 -3.31 1.52 9.00
CA SER A 68 -2.09 1.63 9.78
C SER A 68 -0.98 2.45 9.11
N ILE A 69 -0.82 2.35 7.79
CA ILE A 69 0.31 2.96 7.08
C ILE A 69 0.30 4.49 7.25
N PRO A 70 -0.81 5.22 6.99
CA PRO A 70 -0.83 6.68 7.15
C PRO A 70 -0.52 7.12 8.60
N VAL A 71 -1.00 6.37 9.59
CA VAL A 71 -0.79 6.67 11.01
C VAL A 71 0.67 6.45 11.41
N ALA A 72 1.30 5.37 10.92
CA ALA A 72 2.70 5.06 11.16
C ALA A 72 3.65 6.04 10.45
N LEU A 73 3.33 6.45 9.21
CA LEU A 73 4.07 7.48 8.47
C LEU A 73 4.03 8.84 9.19
N ALA A 74 2.91 9.15 9.87
CA ALA A 74 2.79 10.34 10.72
C ALA A 74 3.61 10.25 12.03
N GLY A 75 4.45 9.23 12.22
CA GLY A 75 5.32 9.06 13.38
C GLY A 75 4.58 8.64 14.66
N LYS A 76 3.32 8.22 14.56
CA LYS A 76 2.52 7.79 15.73
C LYS A 76 2.73 6.30 16.00
N SER A 77 2.65 5.91 17.27
CA SER A 77 2.61 4.51 17.68
C SER A 77 1.31 3.84 17.23
N VAL A 78 1.41 2.65 16.63
CA VAL A 78 0.26 1.89 16.11
C VAL A 78 0.22 0.52 16.77
N LEU A 79 -0.95 0.15 17.30
CA LEU A 79 -1.27 -1.22 17.72
C LEU A 79 -2.26 -1.81 16.71
N ALA A 80 -1.78 -2.66 15.80
CA ALA A 80 -2.59 -3.30 14.77
C ALA A 80 -2.95 -4.74 15.15
N ARG A 81 -4.25 -5.08 15.15
CA ARG A 81 -4.75 -6.45 15.38
C ARG A 81 -5.53 -6.94 14.16
N ALA A 82 -5.00 -7.96 13.50
CA ALA A 82 -5.64 -8.61 12.34
C ALA A 82 -5.25 -10.10 12.27
N LYS A 83 -6.01 -10.91 11.51
CA LYS A 83 -5.73 -12.35 11.34
C LYS A 83 -4.42 -12.60 10.58
N ASN A 84 -3.93 -13.83 10.56
CA ASN A 84 -2.75 -14.18 9.76
C ASN A 84 -3.06 -14.05 8.26
N GLY A 85 -2.06 -13.70 7.45
CA GLY A 85 -2.24 -13.51 6.01
C GLY A 85 -2.91 -12.19 5.58
N THR A 86 -3.26 -11.29 6.51
CA THR A 86 -3.92 -10.00 6.22
C THR A 86 -2.98 -8.86 5.81
N GLY A 87 -1.67 -9.11 5.73
CA GLY A 87 -0.70 -8.10 5.31
C GLY A 87 -0.09 -7.23 6.44
N LYS A 88 -0.23 -7.64 7.72
CA LYS A 88 0.39 -6.93 8.87
C LYS A 88 1.90 -6.67 8.72
N THR A 89 2.63 -7.56 8.06
CA THR A 89 4.06 -7.36 7.80
C THR A 89 4.32 -6.15 6.91
N GLY A 90 3.58 -6.01 5.80
CA GLY A 90 3.67 -4.83 4.92
C GLY A 90 3.25 -3.54 5.63
N ALA A 91 2.18 -3.62 6.45
CA ALA A 91 1.71 -2.51 7.29
C ALA A 91 2.79 -1.92 8.22
N PHE A 92 3.75 -2.73 8.65
CA PHE A 92 4.87 -2.30 9.49
C PHE A 92 6.13 -1.95 8.67
N VAL A 93 6.46 -2.77 7.67
CA VAL A 93 7.71 -2.64 6.90
C VAL A 93 7.69 -1.43 5.98
N ILE A 94 6.56 -1.12 5.33
CA ILE A 94 6.45 0.03 4.42
C ILE A 94 6.78 1.35 5.15
N PRO A 95 6.10 1.72 6.26
CA PRO A 95 6.44 2.95 6.97
C PRO A 95 7.81 2.91 7.65
N LEU A 96 8.38 1.72 7.90
CA LEU A 96 9.74 1.59 8.41
C LEU A 96 10.79 1.93 7.34
N LEU A 97 10.58 1.48 6.09
CA LEU A 97 11.49 1.71 4.97
C LEU A 97 11.39 3.12 4.37
N GLU A 98 10.24 3.77 4.51
CA GLU A 98 10.03 5.14 3.99
C GLU A 98 10.84 6.19 4.75
N LYS A 99 11.18 5.94 6.03
CA LYS A 99 11.91 6.89 6.88
C LYS A 99 13.30 7.26 6.34
#